data_AF-A0A0S1XER7-F1
#
_entry.id   AF-A0A0S1XER7-F1
#
_cell.length_a   1.000
_cell.length_b   1.000
_cell.length_c   1.000
_cell.angle_alpha   90.00
_cell.angle_beta   90.00
_cell.angle_gamma   90.00
#
_symmetry.space_group_name_H-M   'P 1'
#
loop_
_entity.id
_entity.type
_entity.pdbx_description
1 polymer ?
#
loop_
_entity_poly.entity_id
_entity_poly.type
_entity_poly.pdbx_seq_one_letter_code
_entity_poly.pdbx_strand_id
1 'polypeptide(L)'
;MNAPKKLNNVNYLIKLVLVAGLGGFLLRWATGQNITVNQYVEAIASTPIYVIIAIEVLDKLSDKMDYEFLGFAYGSKFGLNKVLMSLIIAGIGFVAVLYFMTGTITMTVGAYNTGILLAAATYALYIVAPETGDDELIFFLWLAATIATSGQYLGVAFSLPIAKLTMLLLS
;
A
#
# COMPACT_ATOMS: atom_id res chain seq x y z
N MET A 1 23.60 -9.09 -17.16
CA MET A 1 22.52 -8.84 -16.18
C MET A 1 22.13 -10.19 -15.61
N ASN A 2 22.37 -10.42 -14.32
CA ASN A 2 21.99 -11.68 -13.68
C ASN A 2 20.48 -11.71 -13.55
N ALA A 3 19.85 -12.84 -13.88
CA ALA A 3 18.41 -13.02 -13.71
C ALA A 3 18.01 -12.77 -12.25
N PRO A 4 16.84 -12.13 -11.99
CA PRO A 4 16.37 -11.93 -10.63
C PRO A 4 16.25 -13.27 -9.92
N LYS A 5 16.80 -13.33 -8.71
CA LYS A 5 16.85 -14.56 -7.92
C LYS A 5 15.47 -14.82 -7.32
N LYS A 6 14.80 -15.86 -7.82
CA LYS A 6 13.48 -16.25 -7.34
C LYS A 6 13.48 -16.61 -5.85
N LEU A 7 12.37 -16.31 -5.21
CA LEU A 7 12.06 -16.69 -3.85
C LEU A 7 12.22 -18.22 -3.66
N ASN A 8 12.78 -18.65 -2.52
CA ASN A 8 12.67 -20.07 -2.14
C ASN A 8 11.18 -20.39 -1.91
N ASN A 9 10.72 -21.51 -2.47
CA ASN A 9 9.35 -22.01 -2.42
C ASN A 9 8.69 -21.91 -1.02
N VAL A 10 9.44 -22.13 0.07
CA VAL A 10 8.91 -22.02 1.44
C VAL A 10 8.56 -20.58 1.82
N ASN A 11 9.43 -19.61 1.51
CA ASN A 11 9.19 -18.20 1.82
C ASN A 11 8.06 -17.63 0.95
N TYR A 12 7.98 -18.09 -0.31
CA TYR A 12 6.89 -17.76 -1.22
C TYR A 12 5.54 -18.19 -0.63
N LEU A 13 5.43 -19.45 -0.20
CA LEU A 13 4.21 -20.00 0.41
C LEU A 13 3.81 -19.25 1.69
N ILE A 14 4.78 -18.91 2.55
CA ILE A 14 4.50 -18.13 3.78
C ILE A 14 3.91 -16.77 3.44
N LYS A 15 4.52 -16.02 2.50
CA LYS A 15 4.00 -14.72 2.06
C LYS A 15 2.61 -14.84 1.46
N LEU A 16 2.40 -15.85 0.60
CA LEU A 16 1.11 -16.11 -0.03
C LEU A 16 0.03 -16.34 1.02
N VAL A 17 0.29 -17.20 2.01
CA VAL A 17 -0.66 -17.47 3.11
C VAL A 17 -0.90 -16.23 3.96
N LEU A 18 0.11 -15.41 4.24
CA LEU A 18 -0.04 -14.18 5.00
C LEU A 18 -0.91 -13.16 4.25
N VAL A 19 -0.60 -12.90 2.98
CA VAL A 19 -1.34 -11.95 2.15
C VAL A 19 -2.77 -12.42 1.94
N ALA A 20 -2.97 -13.72 1.64
CA ALA A 20 -4.30 -14.28 1.49
C ALA A 20 -5.08 -14.27 2.81
N GLY A 21 -4.44 -14.55 3.94
CA GLY A 21 -5.07 -14.54 5.26
C GLY A 21 -5.46 -13.14 5.72
N LEU A 22 -4.54 -12.18 5.63
CA LEU A 22 -4.82 -10.77 5.94
C LEU A 22 -5.83 -10.17 4.97
N GLY A 23 -5.68 -10.43 3.68
CA GLY A 23 -6.63 -10.04 2.64
C GLY A 23 -8.02 -10.62 2.91
N GLY A 24 -8.12 -11.89 3.27
CA GLY A 24 -9.39 -12.52 3.66
C GLY A 24 -10.02 -11.86 4.89
N PHE A 25 -9.23 -11.53 5.91
CA PHE A 25 -9.73 -10.80 7.09
C PHE A 25 -10.21 -9.39 6.73
N LEU A 26 -9.44 -8.67 5.91
CA LEU A 26 -9.78 -7.32 5.43
C LEU A 26 -11.05 -7.33 4.58
N LEU A 27 -11.18 -8.30 3.66
CA LEU A 27 -12.39 -8.46 2.85
C LEU A 27 -13.60 -8.82 3.71
N ARG A 28 -13.43 -9.73 4.70
CA ARG A 28 -14.49 -10.02 5.67
C ARG A 28 -14.93 -8.76 6.43
N TRP A 29 -13.99 -7.95 6.90
CA TRP A 29 -14.31 -6.67 7.53
C TRP A 29 -15.05 -5.73 6.56
N ALA A 30 -14.53 -5.56 5.34
CA ALA A 30 -15.11 -4.71 4.30
C ALA A 30 -16.55 -5.09 3.94
N THR A 31 -16.86 -6.39 3.86
CA THR A 31 -18.23 -6.87 3.62
C THR A 31 -19.21 -6.46 4.72
N GLY A 32 -18.73 -6.25 5.96
CA GLY A 32 -19.53 -5.75 7.07
C GLY A 32 -19.72 -4.23 7.09
N GLN A 33 -19.03 -3.47 6.22
CA GLN A 33 -19.05 -2.00 6.20
C GLN A 33 -19.89 -1.40 5.05
N ASN A 34 -20.59 -2.21 4.26
CA ASN A 34 -21.37 -1.76 3.09
C ASN A 34 -20.58 -0.86 2.11
N ILE A 35 -19.31 -1.17 1.89
CA ILE A 35 -18.45 -0.38 0.98
C ILE A 35 -18.93 -0.59 -0.45
N THR A 36 -19.25 0.51 -1.14
CA THR A 36 -19.59 0.47 -2.56
C THR A 36 -18.34 0.40 -3.41
N VAL A 37 -18.45 -0.22 -4.59
CA VAL A 37 -17.39 -0.20 -5.60
C VAL A 37 -16.99 1.24 -5.95
N ASN A 38 -17.97 2.16 -6.00
CA ASN A 38 -17.70 3.55 -6.31
C ASN A 38 -16.80 4.21 -5.25
N GLN A 39 -17.10 4.06 -3.95
CA GLN A 39 -16.24 4.60 -2.88
C GLN A 39 -14.80 4.08 -2.95
N TYR A 40 -14.62 2.81 -3.31
CA TYR A 40 -13.29 2.22 -3.48
C TYR A 40 -12.56 2.79 -4.70
N VAL A 41 -13.25 2.90 -5.84
CA VAL A 41 -12.70 3.44 -7.08
C VAL A 41 -12.36 4.93 -6.95
N GLU A 42 -13.22 5.72 -6.31
CA GLU A 42 -12.97 7.13 -6.01
C GLU A 42 -11.75 7.30 -5.09
N ALA A 43 -11.61 6.44 -4.07
CA ALA A 43 -10.44 6.44 -3.19
C ALA A 43 -9.14 6.14 -3.94
N ILE A 44 -9.16 5.18 -4.87
CA ILE A 44 -8.00 4.89 -5.72
C ILE A 44 -7.69 6.10 -6.62
N ALA A 45 -8.67 6.61 -7.35
CA ALA A 45 -8.50 7.72 -8.28
C ALA A 45 -8.03 9.03 -7.59
N SER A 46 -8.43 9.25 -6.34
CA SER A 46 -7.99 10.39 -5.53
C SER A 46 -6.64 10.20 -4.83
N THR A 47 -6.06 8.99 -4.91
CA THR A 47 -4.74 8.74 -4.34
C THR A 47 -3.70 9.62 -5.04
N PRO A 48 -2.86 10.38 -4.28
CA PRO A 48 -1.85 11.22 -4.90
C PRO A 48 -0.82 10.42 -5.71
N ILE A 49 -0.46 10.91 -6.89
CA ILE A 49 0.39 10.19 -7.84
C ILE A 49 1.77 9.84 -7.26
N TYR A 50 2.32 10.69 -6.39
CA TYR A 50 3.59 10.43 -5.73
C TYR A 50 3.51 9.27 -4.73
N VAL A 51 2.32 8.99 -4.18
CA VAL A 51 2.09 7.80 -3.33
C VAL A 51 2.09 6.54 -4.19
N ILE A 52 1.43 6.58 -5.36
CA ILE A 52 1.43 5.46 -6.32
C ILE A 52 2.85 5.14 -6.75
N ILE A 53 3.63 6.14 -7.15
CA ILE A 53 5.05 5.97 -7.50
C ILE A 53 5.85 5.41 -6.32
N ALA A 54 5.62 5.91 -5.10
CA ALA A 54 6.31 5.41 -3.92
C ALA A 54 5.96 3.94 -3.64
N ILE A 55 4.70 3.51 -3.80
CA ILE A 55 4.29 2.11 -3.65
C ILE A 55 5.02 1.22 -4.64
N GLU A 56 5.05 1.60 -5.93
CA GLU A 56 5.73 0.84 -6.98
C GLU A 56 7.24 0.75 -6.74
N VAL A 57 7.86 1.84 -6.29
CA VAL A 57 9.28 1.85 -5.92
C VAL A 57 9.52 0.94 -4.72
N LEU A 58 8.68 1.01 -3.68
CA LEU A 58 8.81 0.18 -2.49
C LEU A 58 8.62 -1.31 -2.80
N ASP A 59 7.68 -1.66 -3.67
CA ASP A 59 7.45 -3.03 -4.14
C ASP A 59 8.65 -3.56 -4.93
N LYS A 60 9.15 -2.79 -5.91
CA LYS A 60 10.37 -3.14 -6.67
C LYS A 60 11.60 -3.28 -5.79
N LEU A 61 11.74 -2.44 -4.77
CA LEU A 61 12.80 -2.56 -3.79
C LEU A 61 12.61 -3.83 -2.95
N SER A 62 11.41 -4.06 -2.43
CA SER A 62 11.02 -5.25 -1.64
C SER A 62 11.37 -6.56 -2.37
N ASP A 63 11.29 -6.56 -3.70
CA ASP A 63 11.58 -7.74 -4.54
C ASP A 63 13.03 -7.83 -5.03
N LYS A 64 13.66 -6.73 -5.47
CA LYS A 64 15.03 -6.73 -6.04
C LYS A 64 16.15 -6.81 -5.02
N MET A 65 15.93 -6.26 -3.84
CA MET A 65 16.89 -6.41 -2.76
C MET A 65 16.63 -7.79 -2.19
N ASP A 66 17.49 -8.78 -2.53
CA ASP A 66 17.42 -10.19 -2.13
C ASP A 66 17.20 -10.33 -0.62
N TYR A 67 15.96 -10.13 -0.17
CA TYR A 67 15.52 -9.99 1.20
C TYR A 67 16.32 -9.03 2.09
N GLU A 68 17.45 -8.43 1.69
CA GLU A 68 18.47 -7.92 2.60
C GLU A 68 18.27 -6.50 3.10
N PHE A 69 17.69 -5.60 2.31
CA PHE A 69 17.58 -4.21 2.77
C PHE A 69 16.43 -4.00 3.77
N LEU A 70 15.50 -4.96 3.91
CA LEU A 70 14.53 -4.98 5.01
C LEU A 70 14.28 -6.32 5.71
N GLY A 71 14.46 -7.49 5.07
CA GLY A 71 13.93 -8.76 5.60
C GLY A 71 14.64 -9.31 6.84
N PHE A 72 15.78 -8.73 7.16
CA PHE A 72 16.94 -9.61 7.27
C PHE A 72 18.16 -8.84 7.77
N ALA A 73 18.21 -7.51 7.58
CA ALA A 73 19.23 -6.63 8.16
C ALA A 73 19.22 -6.63 9.71
N TYR A 74 18.08 -6.94 10.33
CA TYR A 74 17.93 -6.86 11.78
C TYR A 74 17.07 -7.95 12.46
N GLY A 75 16.39 -8.85 11.74
CA GLY A 75 15.62 -9.94 12.37
C GLY A 75 16.49 -10.90 13.22
N SER A 76 17.70 -11.21 12.74
CA SER A 76 18.73 -11.93 13.50
C SER A 76 19.37 -11.07 14.60
N LYS A 77 19.34 -9.74 14.46
CA LYS A 77 19.97 -8.77 15.37
C LYS A 77 19.05 -8.36 16.54
N PHE A 78 17.73 -8.43 16.37
CA PHE A 78 16.69 -8.15 17.38
C PHE A 78 15.89 -9.40 17.79
N GLY A 79 16.16 -10.57 17.21
CA GLY A 79 15.46 -11.83 17.54
C GLY A 79 14.02 -11.94 17.01
N LEU A 80 13.61 -11.08 16.07
CA LEU A 80 12.26 -11.06 15.52
C LEU A 80 12.15 -11.97 14.29
N ASN A 81 11.07 -12.76 14.23
CA ASN A 81 10.76 -13.64 13.11
C ASN A 81 10.50 -12.81 11.83
N LYS A 82 10.98 -13.30 10.67
CA LYS A 82 10.79 -12.69 9.33
C LYS A 82 9.31 -12.40 9.02
N VAL A 83 8.39 -13.25 9.48
CA VAL A 83 6.94 -13.06 9.35
C VAL A 83 6.48 -11.80 10.11
N LEU A 84 6.93 -11.63 11.36
CA LEU A 84 6.55 -10.48 12.18
C LEU A 84 7.07 -9.17 11.57
N MET A 85 8.28 -9.19 11.00
CA MET A 85 8.81 -8.03 10.28
C MET A 85 7.99 -7.66 9.04
N SER A 86 7.51 -8.64 8.27
CA SER A 86 6.62 -8.36 7.12
C SER A 86 5.29 -7.73 7.55
N LEU A 87 4.73 -8.14 8.69
CA LEU A 87 3.52 -7.53 9.24
C LEU A 87 3.74 -6.09 9.68
N ILE A 88 4.90 -5.79 10.29
CA ILE A 88 5.27 -4.42 10.68
C ILE A 88 5.41 -3.54 9.44
N ILE A 89 6.10 -4.01 8.39
CA ILE A 89 6.27 -3.25 7.14
C ILE A 89 4.91 -3.00 6.48
N ALA A 90 4.04 -4.01 6.39
CA ALA A 90 2.68 -3.84 5.89
C ALA A 90 1.89 -2.82 6.72
N GLY A 91 1.99 -2.88 8.05
CA GLY A 91 1.34 -1.93 8.95
C GLY A 91 1.85 -0.49 8.79
N ILE A 92 3.17 -0.30 8.65
CA ILE A 92 3.77 1.01 8.37
C ILE A 92 3.33 1.52 7.01
N GLY A 93 3.37 0.67 5.98
CA GLY A 93 2.91 1.01 4.63
C GLY A 93 1.43 1.43 4.64
N PHE A 94 0.58 0.69 5.33
CA PHE A 94 -0.82 1.03 5.53
C PHE A 94 -1.01 2.41 6.16
N VAL A 95 -0.35 2.67 7.31
CA VAL A 95 -0.48 3.96 8.02
C VAL A 95 0.07 5.12 7.17
N ALA A 96 1.20 4.92 6.49
CA ALA A 96 1.80 5.94 5.64
C ALA A 96 0.88 6.29 4.46
N VAL A 97 0.37 5.28 3.75
CA VAL A 97 -0.59 5.45 2.65
C VAL A 97 -1.86 6.15 3.16
N LEU A 98 -2.42 5.69 4.29
CA LEU A 98 -3.62 6.28 4.88
C LEU A 98 -3.42 7.76 5.21
N TYR A 99 -2.25 8.12 5.77
CA TYR A 99 -1.89 9.51 6.03
C TYR A 99 -1.85 10.34 4.75
N PHE A 100 -1.23 9.85 3.67
CA PHE A 100 -1.17 10.63 2.42
C PHE A 100 -2.51 10.74 1.71
N MET A 101 -3.36 9.72 1.80
CA MET A 101 -4.71 9.77 1.23
C MET A 101 -5.66 10.70 1.99
N THR A 102 -5.52 10.79 3.31
CA THR A 102 -6.47 11.54 4.16
C THR A 102 -5.92 12.88 4.65
N GLY A 103 -4.59 13.05 4.60
CA GLY A 103 -3.86 14.20 5.14
C GLY A 103 -3.73 14.22 6.67
N THR A 104 -4.20 13.19 7.39
CA THR A 104 -4.13 13.12 8.86
C THR A 104 -4.13 11.68 9.36
N ILE A 105 -3.76 11.46 10.62
CA ILE A 105 -3.95 10.17 11.30
C ILE A 105 -4.90 10.39 12.47
N THR A 106 -6.08 9.78 12.40
CA THR A 106 -6.99 9.61 13.54
C THR A 106 -6.87 8.20 14.11
N MET A 107 -6.94 8.12 15.45
CA MET A 107 -6.96 6.85 16.19
C MET A 107 -8.33 6.17 16.15
N THR A 108 -9.35 6.87 15.63
CA THR A 108 -10.71 6.34 15.50
C THR A 108 -10.92 5.84 14.07
N VAL A 109 -10.87 4.52 13.87
CA VAL A 109 -11.04 3.89 12.55
C VAL A 109 -12.35 4.30 11.87
N GLY A 110 -13.44 4.44 12.64
CA GLY A 110 -14.75 4.85 12.11
C GLY A 110 -14.84 6.29 11.61
N ALA A 111 -13.81 7.11 11.80
CA ALA A 111 -13.76 8.47 11.29
C ALA A 111 -13.21 8.55 9.85
N TYR A 112 -12.63 7.46 9.33
CA TYR A 112 -12.18 7.41 7.94
C TYR A 112 -13.31 6.96 7.00
N ASN A 113 -13.25 7.45 5.76
CA ASN A 113 -14.03 6.87 4.67
C ASN A 113 -13.61 5.41 4.48
N THR A 114 -14.58 4.50 4.48
CA THR A 114 -14.35 3.05 4.40
C THR A 114 -13.71 2.63 3.07
N GLY A 115 -14.00 3.32 1.97
CA GLY A 115 -13.33 3.11 0.68
C GLY A 115 -11.85 3.48 0.73
N ILE A 116 -11.49 4.54 1.43
CA ILE A 116 -10.08 4.94 1.64
C ILE A 116 -9.34 3.90 2.48
N LEU A 117 -9.94 3.40 3.57
CA LEU A 117 -9.34 2.34 4.37
C LEU A 117 -9.12 1.07 3.55
N LEU A 118 -10.09 0.69 2.72
CA LEU A 118 -9.96 -0.48 1.85
C LEU A 118 -8.85 -0.29 0.81
N ALA A 119 -8.79 0.86 0.13
CA ALA A 119 -7.73 1.17 -0.82
C ALA A 119 -6.34 1.18 -0.17
N ALA A 120 -6.20 1.81 1.01
CA ALA A 120 -4.95 1.81 1.76
C ALA A 120 -4.52 0.39 2.17
N ALA A 121 -5.48 -0.45 2.56
CA ALA A 121 -5.21 -1.86 2.87
C ALA A 121 -4.79 -2.65 1.62
N THR A 122 -5.42 -2.42 0.47
CA THR A 122 -5.01 -3.03 -0.81
C THR A 122 -3.57 -2.69 -1.14
N TYR A 123 -3.19 -1.40 -1.04
CA TYR A 123 -1.81 -0.98 -1.33
C TYR A 123 -0.80 -1.56 -0.34
N ALA A 124 -1.14 -1.63 0.95
CA ALA A 124 -0.28 -2.21 1.96
C ALA A 124 -0.05 -3.72 1.76
N LEU A 125 -1.10 -4.45 1.37
CA LEU A 125 -1.00 -5.87 1.02
C LEU A 125 -0.15 -6.08 -0.24
N TYR A 126 -0.28 -5.19 -1.22
CA TYR A 126 0.50 -5.24 -2.44
C TYR A 126 2.01 -5.15 -2.19
N ILE A 127 2.46 -4.20 -1.36
CA ILE A 127 3.88 -3.99 -1.03
C ILE A 127 4.55 -5.27 -0.46
N VAL A 128 3.78 -6.12 0.21
CA VAL A 128 4.28 -7.37 0.82
C VAL A 128 3.90 -8.63 0.05
N ALA A 129 3.24 -8.48 -1.10
CA ALA A 129 2.90 -9.58 -1.98
C ALA A 129 4.17 -10.26 -2.53
N PRO A 130 4.13 -11.59 -2.76
CA PRO A 130 5.27 -12.29 -3.31
C PRO A 130 5.38 -12.02 -4.82
N GLU A 131 6.60 -11.70 -5.28
CA GLU A 131 6.96 -11.58 -6.71
C GLU A 131 6.11 -10.57 -7.50
N THR A 132 5.73 -9.44 -6.88
CA THR A 132 4.98 -8.35 -7.54
C THR A 132 5.86 -7.27 -8.15
N GLY A 133 7.15 -7.22 -7.81
CA GLY A 133 8.08 -6.16 -8.20
C GLY A 133 8.51 -6.13 -9.68
N ASP A 134 7.93 -6.98 -10.53
CA ASP A 134 8.22 -7.01 -11.97
C ASP A 134 7.30 -6.07 -12.77
N ASP A 135 6.04 -5.89 -12.34
CA ASP A 135 5.00 -5.14 -13.07
C ASP A 135 4.44 -3.97 -12.23
N GLU A 136 3.98 -2.89 -12.88
CA GLU A 136 3.39 -1.73 -12.19
C GLU A 136 1.87 -1.87 -11.94
N LEU A 137 1.47 -2.89 -11.18
CA LEU A 137 0.05 -3.25 -11.01
C LEU A 137 -0.78 -2.17 -10.30
N ILE A 138 -0.21 -1.48 -9.31
CA ILE A 138 -0.93 -0.41 -8.59
C ILE A 138 -1.05 0.84 -9.46
N PHE A 139 -0.06 1.14 -10.29
CA PHE A 139 -0.15 2.19 -11.28
C PHE A 139 -1.24 1.90 -12.33
N PHE A 140 -1.33 0.67 -12.83
CA PHE A 140 -2.41 0.28 -13.73
C PHE A 140 -3.79 0.35 -13.07
N LEU A 141 -3.91 -0.07 -11.81
CA LEU A 141 -5.13 0.06 -11.03
C LEU A 141 -5.53 1.53 -10.87
N TRP A 142 -4.56 2.41 -10.59
CA TRP A 142 -4.78 3.85 -10.46
C TRP A 142 -5.25 4.49 -11.78
N LEU A 143 -4.64 4.11 -12.91
CA LEU A 143 -5.09 4.56 -14.24
C LEU A 143 -6.51 4.08 -14.54
N ALA A 144 -6.82 2.82 -14.26
CA ALA A 144 -8.16 2.27 -14.46
C ALA A 144 -9.21 3.01 -13.63
N ALA A 145 -8.91 3.32 -12.35
CA ALA A 145 -9.80 4.10 -11.50
C ALA A 145 -9.95 5.55 -11.97
N THR A 146 -8.87 6.16 -12.47
CA THR A 146 -8.90 7.50 -13.07
C THR A 146 -9.82 7.52 -14.29
N ILE A 147 -9.74 6.53 -15.17
CA ILE A 147 -10.62 6.39 -16.33
C ILE A 147 -12.06 6.16 -15.89
N ALA A 148 -12.30 5.26 -14.93
CA ALA A 148 -13.63 4.96 -14.41
C ALA A 148 -14.32 6.18 -13.78
N THR A 149 -13.54 7.12 -13.23
CA THR A 149 -14.04 8.39 -12.66
C THR A 149 -13.99 9.55 -13.66
N SER A 150 -13.73 9.28 -14.94
CA SER A 150 -13.60 10.30 -15.99
C SER A 150 -12.57 11.40 -15.66
N GLY A 151 -11.54 11.06 -14.88
CA GLY A 151 -10.50 11.99 -14.46
C GLY A 151 -10.94 13.03 -13.42
N GLN A 152 -12.12 12.88 -12.80
CA GLN A 152 -12.67 13.84 -11.83
C GLN A 152 -11.71 14.18 -10.68
N TYR A 153 -10.85 13.23 -10.29
CA TYR A 153 -9.94 13.37 -9.15
C TYR A 153 -8.51 13.77 -9.51
N LEU A 154 -8.20 14.03 -10.79
CA LEU A 154 -6.83 14.36 -11.22
C LEU A 154 -6.25 15.58 -10.50
N GLY A 155 -7.07 16.60 -10.23
CA GLY A 155 -6.62 17.79 -9.49
C GLY A 155 -6.15 17.46 -8.06
N VAL A 156 -6.82 16.51 -7.39
CA VAL A 156 -6.43 16.02 -6.07
C VAL A 156 -5.21 15.11 -6.19
N ALA A 157 -5.21 14.20 -7.16
CA ALA A 157 -4.14 13.22 -7.34
C ALA A 157 -2.80 13.87 -7.71
N PHE A 158 -2.80 14.96 -8.45
CA PHE A 158 -1.60 15.73 -8.78
C PHE A 158 -1.31 16.87 -7.79
N SER A 159 -2.11 17.02 -6.72
CA SER A 159 -1.83 18.03 -5.70
C SER A 159 -0.57 17.67 -4.91
N LEU A 160 0.40 18.59 -4.88
CA LEU A 160 1.62 18.40 -4.12
C LEU A 160 1.37 18.70 -2.63
N PRO A 161 1.96 17.92 -1.70
CA PRO A 161 1.84 18.17 -0.26
C PRO A 161 2.46 19.52 0.15
N ILE A 162 3.32 20.10 -0.70
CA ILE A 162 3.98 21.39 -0.50
C ILE A 162 2.96 22.54 -0.35
N ALA A 163 1.82 22.49 -1.05
CA ALA A 163 0.78 23.52 -0.94
C ALA A 163 0.17 23.60 0.47
N LYS A 164 0.14 22.49 1.21
CA LYS A 164 -0.28 22.47 2.62
C LYS A 164 0.84 22.90 3.55
N LEU A 165 2.09 22.57 3.23
CA LEU A 165 3.26 22.97 4.03
C LEU A 165 3.50 24.50 4.00
N THR A 166 3.30 25.14 2.84
CA THR A 166 3.44 26.60 2.70
C THR A 166 2.33 27.36 3.42
N MET A 167 1.08 26.87 3.41
CA MET A 167 0.01 27.49 4.22
C MET A 167 0.28 27.40 5.72
N LEU A 168 0.90 26.31 6.18
CA LEU A 168 1.24 26.09 7.60
C LEU A 168 2.47 26.90 8.05
N LEU A 169 3.35 27.28 7.12
CA LEU A 169 4.48 28.19 7.35
C LEU A 169 4.10 29.68 7.24
N LEU A 170 2.92 29.97 6.69
CA LEU A 170 2.39 31.33 6.50
C LEU A 170 1.23 31.67 7.47
N SER A 171 0.85 30.73 8.34
CA SER A 171 -0.13 30.89 9.42
C SER A 171 0.56 30.98 10.78
#